data_AF-A0A959Z797-F1
#
_entry.id   AF-A0A959Z797-F1
#
_cell.length_a   1.000
_cell.length_b   1.000
_cell.length_c   1.000
_cell.angle_alpha   90.00
_cell.angle_beta   90.00
_cell.angle_gamma   90.00
#
_symmetry.space_group_name_H-M   'P 1'
#
loop_
_entity.id
_entity.type
_entity.pdbx_description
1 polymer ?
#
loop_
_entity_poly.entity_id
_entity_poly.type
_entity_poly.pdbx_seq_one_letter_code
_entity_poly.pdbx_strand_id
1 'polypeptide(L)'
;MKKIKNILPFLVLLLISTEVLSQQPFPDSIHVQIDSSMEILLALDASKNISETLENDLKNLQTILKESGVTLPESPYSISYVPDDQISIKPSAQKEIIIWKDKEITIQQFENRCTVNATDYWMLIRFNEIGNLMDENLITKIKETLNDTYTKQGRMAATYNYAYEGTNMVHLDHLDEIHGQTDMLSLNGGVGANLIKNQPVLDISAMVSVLFSKKGVLKNDFNISYNSLSYYTESSGFKSNGFLNFGYRYNFSRDAENPAWLGVEFGYLVNRSGDLFDKNTWRLGVNWKLGNNVSVSPQFYFSGKSTYPGLRIGFGF
;
A
#
# COMPACT_ATOMS: atom_id res chain seq x y z
N MET A 1 34.63 36.73 14.59
CA MET A 1 34.00 35.43 14.27
C MET A 1 34.02 34.50 15.49
N LYS A 2 33.03 34.55 16.37
CA LYS A 2 32.86 33.65 17.53
C LYS A 2 31.36 33.56 17.82
N LYS A 3 30.63 32.64 17.17
CA LYS A 3 29.24 32.24 17.53
C LYS A 3 28.68 31.08 16.67
N ILE A 4 29.51 30.09 16.27
CA ILE A 4 29.04 28.87 15.57
C ILE A 4 29.67 27.63 16.22
N LYS A 5 29.55 27.47 17.54
CA LYS A 5 30.01 26.24 18.22
C LYS A 5 28.89 25.43 18.88
N ASN A 6 27.66 25.95 18.97
CA ASN A 6 26.58 25.31 19.74
C ASN A 6 25.42 24.75 18.90
N ILE A 7 25.46 24.83 17.56
CA ILE A 7 24.39 24.29 16.69
C ILE A 7 24.67 22.83 16.28
N LEU A 8 25.93 22.42 16.25
CA LEU A 8 26.36 21.10 15.79
C LEU A 8 25.75 19.92 16.58
N PRO A 9 25.66 19.91 17.92
CA PRO A 9 25.05 18.78 18.64
C PRO A 9 23.53 18.68 18.40
N PHE A 10 22.86 19.79 18.09
CA PHE A 10 21.42 19.79 17.76
C PHE A 10 21.15 19.22 16.36
N LEU A 11 22.08 19.41 15.41
CA LEU A 11 21.99 18.85 14.06
C LEU A 11 22.24 17.33 14.05
N VAL A 12 23.11 16.83 14.93
CA VAL A 12 23.41 15.40 15.07
C VAL A 12 22.28 14.63 15.75
N LEU A 13 21.51 15.26 16.66
CA LEU A 13 20.33 14.64 17.27
C LEU A 13 19.13 14.49 16.31
N LEU A 14 19.07 15.29 15.23
CA LEU A 14 18.05 15.18 14.18
C LEU A 14 18.30 14.05 13.17
N LEU A 15 19.46 13.38 13.23
CA LEU A 15 19.79 12.22 12.40
C LEU A 15 19.27 10.88 12.95
N ILE A 16 18.53 10.91 14.06
CA ILE A 16 17.83 9.73 14.58
C ILE A 16 16.45 9.70 13.89
N SER A 17 16.38 9.06 12.71
CA SER A 17 15.12 8.87 12.00
C SER A 17 14.18 8.03 12.85
N THR A 18 13.20 8.70 13.43
CA THR A 18 12.06 8.07 14.09
C THR A 18 11.16 7.41 13.03
N GLU A 19 10.98 6.11 13.25
CA GLU A 19 9.79 5.32 13.01
C GLU A 19 9.71 4.53 11.70
N VAL A 20 10.15 3.28 11.79
CA VAL A 20 9.36 2.19 11.20
C VAL A 20 8.10 2.04 12.06
N LEU A 21 7.14 2.95 11.91
CA LEU A 21 5.77 2.61 12.25
C LEU A 21 5.43 1.41 11.38
N SER A 22 5.10 0.29 12.01
CA SER A 22 4.70 -0.93 11.32
C SER A 22 3.46 -0.61 10.48
N GLN A 23 3.67 -0.31 9.21
CA GLN A 23 2.60 -0.21 8.22
C GLN A 23 2.10 -1.63 7.98
N GLN A 24 0.80 -1.85 8.14
CA GLN A 24 0.17 -3.12 7.84
C GLN A 24 -0.81 -2.91 6.69
N PRO A 25 -0.70 -3.66 5.58
CA PRO A 25 -1.66 -3.57 4.51
C PRO A 25 -3.02 -4.09 5.00
N PHE A 26 -4.09 -3.33 4.74
CA PHE A 26 -5.45 -3.71 5.07
C PHE A 26 -6.21 -4.04 3.77
N PRO A 27 -6.59 -5.31 3.53
CA PRO A 27 -7.41 -5.64 2.36
C PRO A 27 -8.82 -5.07 2.52
N ASP A 28 -9.51 -4.86 1.40
CA ASP A 28 -10.96 -4.70 1.48
C ASP A 28 -11.58 -6.04 1.83
N SER A 29 -12.72 -6.01 2.52
CA SER A 29 -13.51 -7.21 2.72
C SER A 29 -14.91 -7.02 2.16
N ILE A 30 -15.48 -8.09 1.60
CA ILE A 30 -16.85 -8.15 1.13
C ILE A 30 -17.55 -9.17 2.01
N HIS A 31 -18.71 -8.78 2.51
CA HIS A 31 -19.61 -9.64 3.22
C HIS A 31 -20.92 -9.72 2.44
N VAL A 32 -21.33 -10.93 2.05
CA VAL A 32 -22.55 -11.16 1.27
C VAL A 32 -23.42 -12.14 2.03
N GLN A 33 -24.63 -11.72 2.35
CA GLN A 33 -25.67 -12.61 2.85
C GLN A 33 -26.59 -13.01 1.68
N ILE A 34 -26.83 -14.31 1.48
CA ILE A 34 -27.77 -14.78 0.46
C ILE A 34 -28.92 -15.48 1.19
N ASP A 35 -30.06 -14.79 1.23
CA ASP A 35 -31.23 -15.19 2.00
C ASP A 35 -30.85 -15.55 3.46
N SER A 36 -31.41 -16.63 4.03
CA SER A 36 -31.00 -17.17 5.33
C SER A 36 -30.15 -18.45 5.21
N SER A 37 -29.68 -18.76 4.01
CA SER A 37 -29.12 -20.08 3.69
C SER A 37 -27.61 -20.06 3.46
N MET A 38 -27.04 -18.87 3.21
CA MET A 38 -25.60 -18.70 2.97
C MET A 38 -25.06 -17.34 3.41
N GLU A 39 -23.82 -17.33 3.87
CA GLU A 39 -23.01 -16.14 4.17
C GLU A 39 -21.65 -16.28 3.48
N ILE A 40 -21.14 -15.20 2.89
CA ILE A 40 -19.85 -15.17 2.19
C ILE A 40 -19.02 -14.04 2.76
N LEU A 41 -17.80 -14.35 3.16
CA LEU A 41 -16.78 -13.40 3.58
C LEU A 41 -15.61 -13.53 2.61
N LEU A 42 -15.26 -12.44 1.95
CA LEU A 42 -14.22 -12.40 0.92
C LEU A 42 -13.24 -11.28 1.23
N ALA A 43 -11.96 -11.60 1.39
CA ALA A 43 -10.90 -10.62 1.52
C ALA A 43 -10.22 -10.41 0.16
N LEU A 44 -10.14 -9.16 -0.30
CA LEU A 44 -9.62 -8.78 -1.60
C LEU A 44 -8.22 -8.18 -1.51
N ASP A 45 -7.29 -8.67 -2.34
CA ASP A 45 -6.13 -7.86 -2.71
C ASP A 45 -6.61 -6.69 -3.60
N ALA A 46 -6.37 -5.47 -3.12
CA ALA A 46 -6.82 -4.18 -3.63
C ALA A 46 -6.45 -3.81 -5.08
N SER A 47 -5.85 -4.73 -5.83
CA SER A 47 -4.97 -4.41 -6.95
C SER A 47 -5.20 -5.25 -8.19
N LYS A 48 -6.04 -6.28 -8.07
CA LYS A 48 -6.42 -7.16 -9.16
C LYS A 48 -7.94 -7.25 -9.20
N ASN A 49 -8.48 -7.18 -10.41
CA ASN A 49 -9.83 -7.65 -10.63
C ASN A 49 -9.77 -9.18 -10.62
N ILE A 50 -10.29 -9.80 -9.56
CA ILE A 50 -10.29 -11.26 -9.40
C ILE A 50 -11.55 -11.91 -9.96
N SER A 51 -12.47 -11.15 -10.57
CA SER A 51 -13.81 -11.67 -10.91
C SER A 51 -13.76 -12.88 -11.84
N GLU A 52 -12.87 -12.90 -12.83
CA GLU A 52 -12.73 -14.03 -13.76
C GLU A 52 -12.04 -15.22 -13.10
N THR A 53 -10.96 -14.98 -12.35
CA THR A 53 -10.23 -16.03 -11.62
C THR A 53 -11.15 -16.72 -10.60
N LEU A 54 -11.86 -15.92 -9.79
CA LEU A 54 -12.81 -16.42 -8.80
C LEU A 54 -13.96 -17.19 -9.44
N GLU A 55 -14.49 -16.74 -10.58
CA GLU A 55 -15.49 -17.50 -11.33
C GLU A 55 -14.98 -18.88 -11.74
N ASN A 56 -13.77 -18.95 -12.29
CA ASN A 56 -13.18 -20.20 -12.73
C ASN A 56 -12.91 -21.13 -11.54
N ASP A 57 -12.36 -20.60 -10.45
CA ASP A 57 -12.09 -21.37 -9.23
C ASP A 57 -13.38 -21.95 -8.64
N LEU A 58 -14.45 -21.15 -8.57
CA LEU A 58 -15.74 -21.63 -8.07
C LEU A 58 -16.38 -22.65 -9.02
N LYS A 59 -16.31 -22.44 -10.35
CA LYS A 59 -16.78 -23.45 -11.31
C LYS A 59 -16.04 -24.77 -11.16
N ASN A 60 -14.72 -24.71 -11.00
CA ASN A 60 -13.89 -25.90 -10.78
C ASN A 60 -14.26 -26.60 -9.48
N LEU A 61 -14.43 -25.86 -8.38
CA LEU A 61 -14.92 -26.40 -7.11
C LEU A 61 -16.28 -27.10 -7.29
N GLN A 62 -17.24 -26.45 -7.95
CA GLN A 62 -18.57 -27.02 -8.20
C GLN A 62 -18.51 -28.29 -9.05
N THR A 63 -17.67 -28.31 -10.09
CA THR A 63 -17.44 -29.50 -10.93
C THR A 63 -16.86 -30.64 -10.10
N ILE A 64 -15.83 -30.38 -9.30
CA ILE A 64 -15.23 -31.40 -8.41
C ILE A 64 -16.30 -31.96 -7.48
N LEU A 65 -17.10 -31.11 -6.83
CA LEU A 65 -18.14 -31.57 -5.90
C LEU A 65 -19.24 -32.40 -6.60
N LYS A 66 -19.62 -32.06 -7.84
CA LYS A 66 -20.61 -32.79 -8.63
C LYS A 66 -20.09 -34.15 -9.13
N GLU A 67 -18.84 -34.20 -9.61
CA GLU A 67 -18.27 -35.38 -10.27
C GLU A 67 -17.66 -36.39 -9.29
N SER A 68 -17.16 -35.92 -8.14
CA SER A 68 -16.36 -36.75 -7.23
C SER A 68 -17.16 -37.80 -6.47
N GLY A 69 -18.50 -37.78 -6.52
CA GLY A 69 -19.36 -38.71 -5.78
C GLY A 69 -19.08 -38.72 -4.28
N VAL A 70 -18.49 -37.63 -3.75
CA VAL A 70 -17.99 -37.58 -2.38
C VAL A 70 -19.14 -37.73 -1.41
N THR A 71 -19.07 -38.78 -0.59
CA THR A 71 -20.01 -38.99 0.51
C THR A 71 -19.73 -37.92 1.56
N LEU A 72 -20.66 -36.98 1.71
CA LEU A 72 -20.56 -35.92 2.70
C LEU A 72 -20.78 -36.51 4.11
N PRO A 73 -20.07 -36.03 5.13
CA PRO A 73 -20.34 -36.43 6.51
C PRO A 73 -21.78 -36.11 6.93
N GLU A 74 -22.38 -36.96 7.76
CA GLU A 74 -23.72 -36.71 8.35
C GLU A 74 -23.71 -35.58 9.40
N SER A 75 -22.53 -35.20 9.88
CA SER A 75 -22.32 -34.09 10.82
C SER A 75 -21.86 -32.83 10.08
N PRO A 76 -22.01 -31.63 10.68
CA PRO A 76 -21.33 -30.41 10.25
C PRO A 76 -19.92 -30.67 9.70
N TYR A 77 -19.61 -30.12 8.53
CA TYR A 77 -18.31 -30.34 7.89
C TYR A 77 -17.72 -29.05 7.31
N SER A 78 -16.41 -29.10 7.12
CA SER A 78 -15.65 -28.05 6.47
C SER A 78 -15.00 -28.56 5.21
N ILE A 79 -15.18 -27.81 4.12
CA ILE A 79 -14.47 -27.96 2.86
C ILE A 79 -13.32 -26.95 2.86
N SER A 80 -12.10 -27.39 2.57
CA SER A 80 -10.96 -26.51 2.27
C SER A 80 -10.50 -26.78 0.86
N TYR A 81 -10.54 -25.73 0.03
CA TYR A 81 -10.17 -25.77 -1.38
C TYR A 81 -9.01 -24.81 -1.65
N VAL A 82 -7.98 -25.33 -2.30
CA VAL A 82 -6.86 -24.57 -2.85
C VAL A 82 -6.90 -24.81 -4.36
N PRO A 83 -7.19 -23.78 -5.19
CA PRO A 83 -7.23 -23.92 -6.64
C PRO A 83 -5.97 -24.60 -7.18
N ASP A 84 -6.15 -25.51 -8.14
CA ASP A 84 -5.10 -26.32 -8.79
C ASP A 84 -4.27 -27.26 -7.88
N ASP A 85 -4.56 -27.34 -6.58
CA ASP A 85 -3.81 -28.18 -5.63
C ASP A 85 -4.68 -29.31 -5.06
N GLN A 86 -5.56 -28.98 -4.11
CA GLN A 86 -6.28 -30.00 -3.35
C GLN A 86 -7.62 -29.52 -2.80
N ILE A 87 -8.52 -30.49 -2.61
CA ILE A 87 -9.75 -30.35 -1.84
C ILE A 87 -9.70 -31.29 -0.63
N SER A 88 -10.10 -30.78 0.54
CA SER A 88 -10.20 -31.57 1.76
C SER A 88 -11.55 -31.35 2.41
N ILE A 89 -12.24 -32.43 2.74
CA ILE A 89 -13.50 -32.40 3.48
C ILE A 89 -13.27 -33.09 4.82
N LYS A 90 -13.58 -32.39 5.91
CA LYS A 90 -13.40 -32.89 7.28
C LYS A 90 -14.64 -32.60 8.13
N PRO A 91 -15.03 -33.49 9.04
CA PRO A 91 -16.00 -33.16 10.08
C PRO A 91 -15.55 -31.91 10.84
N SER A 92 -16.50 -31.05 11.21
CA SER A 92 -16.27 -29.82 11.96
C SER A 92 -17.16 -29.82 13.19
N ALA A 93 -16.67 -29.26 14.30
CA ALA A 93 -17.55 -28.95 15.42
C ALA A 93 -18.53 -27.86 14.99
N GLN A 94 -19.81 -28.02 15.32
CA GLN A 94 -20.83 -26.99 15.12
C GLN A 94 -20.42 -25.75 15.93
N LYS A 95 -20.48 -24.58 15.30
CA LYS A 95 -20.26 -23.30 15.99
C LYS A 95 -21.49 -22.45 15.81
N GLU A 96 -22.17 -22.15 16.91
CA GLU A 96 -23.22 -21.14 16.92
C GLU A 96 -22.59 -19.76 16.73
N ILE A 97 -23.14 -18.98 15.80
CA ILE A 97 -22.76 -17.58 15.64
C ILE A 97 -23.84 -16.74 16.28
N ILE A 98 -23.47 -16.09 17.38
CA ILE A 98 -24.32 -15.15 18.08
C ILE A 98 -24.05 -13.77 17.48
N ILE A 99 -24.99 -13.29 16.67
CA ILE A 99 -24.94 -11.96 16.08
C ILE A 99 -25.73 -11.02 16.99
N TRP A 100 -25.08 -9.96 17.48
CA TRP A 100 -25.76 -8.88 18.17
C TRP A 100 -25.90 -7.71 17.21
N LYS A 101 -27.13 -7.48 16.72
CA LYS A 101 -27.44 -6.42 15.76
C LYS A 101 -28.72 -5.69 16.21
N ASP A 102 -28.72 -4.37 16.15
CA ASP A 102 -29.88 -3.53 16.52
C ASP A 102 -30.45 -3.80 17.93
N LYS A 103 -29.57 -4.14 18.88
CA LYS A 103 -29.89 -4.57 20.26
C LYS A 103 -30.61 -5.91 20.37
N GLU A 104 -30.81 -6.62 19.27
CA GLU A 104 -31.37 -7.98 19.26
C GLU A 104 -30.25 -9.02 19.07
N ILE A 105 -30.41 -10.16 19.74
CA ILE A 105 -29.53 -11.31 19.54
C ILE A 105 -30.19 -12.20 18.49
N THR A 106 -29.55 -12.31 17.33
CA THR A 106 -29.90 -13.29 16.31
C THR A 106 -28.87 -14.41 16.34
N ILE A 107 -29.34 -15.64 16.52
CA ILE A 107 -28.50 -16.83 16.43
C ILE A 107 -28.62 -17.32 15.00
N GLN A 108 -27.54 -17.20 14.23
CA GLN A 108 -27.44 -17.84 12.93
C GLN A 108 -26.64 -19.13 13.10
N GLN A 109 -27.26 -20.25 12.70
CA GLN A 109 -26.61 -21.55 12.67
C GLN A 109 -26.36 -21.90 11.22
N PHE A 110 -25.10 -21.81 10.80
CA PHE A 110 -24.62 -22.44 9.58
C PHE A 110 -23.96 -23.76 9.95
N GLU A 111 -24.45 -24.86 9.39
CA GLU A 111 -23.91 -26.18 9.69
C GLU A 111 -22.56 -26.39 9.01
N ASN A 112 -22.38 -25.86 7.81
CA ASN A 112 -21.24 -26.18 6.96
C ASN A 112 -20.46 -24.93 6.55
N ARG A 113 -19.18 -25.13 6.22
CA ARG A 113 -18.31 -24.07 5.72
C ARG A 113 -17.40 -24.54 4.60
N CYS A 114 -17.11 -23.67 3.66
CA CYS A 114 -16.12 -23.84 2.61
C CYS A 114 -15.12 -22.69 2.67
N THR A 115 -13.83 -22.98 2.73
CA THR A 115 -12.77 -21.99 2.59
C THR A 115 -12.08 -22.17 1.26
N VAL A 116 -11.99 -21.11 0.46
CA VAL A 116 -11.20 -21.05 -0.77
C VAL A 116 -9.97 -20.19 -0.49
N ASN A 117 -8.79 -20.81 -0.55
CA ASN A 117 -7.51 -20.13 -0.34
C ASN A 117 -6.79 -20.03 -1.68
N ALA A 118 -6.97 -18.92 -2.38
CA ALA A 118 -6.26 -18.62 -3.62
C ALA A 118 -5.06 -17.71 -3.35
N THR A 119 -4.18 -17.55 -4.33
CA THR A 119 -3.02 -16.65 -4.24
C THR A 119 -3.42 -15.19 -4.03
N ASP A 120 -4.52 -14.77 -4.68
CA ASP A 120 -4.92 -13.36 -4.75
C ASP A 120 -6.13 -13.01 -3.86
N TYR A 121 -6.78 -14.01 -3.24
CA TYR A 121 -7.93 -13.80 -2.37
C TYR A 121 -8.14 -14.94 -1.38
N TRP A 122 -8.86 -14.61 -0.31
CA TRP A 122 -9.35 -15.59 0.65
C TRP A 122 -10.87 -15.47 0.74
N MET A 123 -11.57 -16.61 0.64
CA MET A 123 -13.02 -16.65 0.75
C MET A 123 -13.46 -17.68 1.78
N LEU A 124 -14.46 -17.33 2.58
CA LEU A 124 -15.19 -18.22 3.46
C LEU A 124 -16.66 -18.17 3.09
N ILE A 125 -17.22 -19.31 2.73
CA ILE A 125 -18.64 -19.49 2.45
C ILE A 125 -19.21 -20.34 3.59
N ARG A 126 -20.21 -19.85 4.31
CA ARG A 126 -20.98 -20.62 5.29
C ARG A 126 -22.34 -20.96 4.70
N PHE A 127 -22.79 -22.19 4.86
CA PHE A 127 -24.02 -22.66 4.23
C PHE A 127 -24.67 -23.80 5.01
N ASN A 128 -25.97 -24.02 4.81
CA ASN A 128 -26.70 -25.14 5.40
C ASN A 128 -26.67 -26.37 4.48
N GLU A 129 -27.03 -26.20 3.22
CA GLU A 129 -27.13 -27.28 2.25
C GLU A 129 -26.04 -27.17 1.17
N ILE A 130 -25.40 -28.30 0.83
CA ILE A 130 -24.37 -28.34 -0.23
C ILE A 130 -24.90 -27.87 -1.59
N GLY A 131 -26.22 -28.06 -1.83
CA GLY A 131 -26.88 -27.58 -3.03
C GLY A 131 -26.69 -26.08 -3.26
N ASN A 132 -26.66 -25.28 -2.19
CA ASN A 132 -26.46 -23.84 -2.27
C ASN A 132 -25.04 -23.50 -2.77
N LEU A 133 -24.03 -24.26 -2.37
CA LEU A 133 -22.64 -24.09 -2.85
C LEU A 133 -22.50 -24.49 -4.32
N MET A 134 -23.31 -25.45 -4.78
CA MET A 134 -23.29 -25.98 -6.15
C MET A 134 -24.19 -25.23 -7.14
N ASP A 135 -24.95 -24.25 -6.67
CA ASP A 135 -25.85 -23.42 -7.49
C ASP A 135 -25.03 -22.49 -8.40
N GLU A 136 -25.37 -22.45 -9.68
CA GLU A 136 -24.76 -21.54 -10.66
C GLU A 136 -25.09 -20.07 -10.37
N ASN A 137 -26.22 -19.81 -9.71
CA ASN A 137 -26.60 -18.46 -9.29
C ASN A 137 -25.63 -17.87 -8.26
N LEU A 138 -24.98 -18.71 -7.45
CA LEU A 138 -24.00 -18.27 -6.46
C LEU A 138 -22.87 -17.47 -7.13
N ILE A 139 -22.31 -18.03 -8.20
CA ILE A 139 -21.21 -17.41 -8.94
C ILE A 139 -21.65 -16.08 -9.54
N THR A 140 -22.86 -16.05 -10.11
CA THR A 140 -23.44 -14.83 -10.68
C THR A 140 -23.58 -13.73 -9.62
N LYS A 141 -24.11 -14.06 -8.43
CA LYS A 141 -24.26 -13.13 -7.29
C LYS A 141 -22.91 -12.61 -6.80
N ILE A 142 -21.90 -13.47 -6.63
CA ILE A 142 -20.57 -13.03 -6.19
C ILE A 142 -19.92 -12.11 -7.23
N LYS A 143 -20.05 -12.41 -8.52
CA LYS A 143 -19.51 -11.55 -9.59
C LYS A 143 -20.17 -10.17 -9.63
N GLU A 144 -21.49 -10.12 -9.52
CA GLU A 144 -22.23 -8.86 -9.45
C GLU A 144 -21.77 -8.04 -8.24
N THR A 145 -21.65 -8.67 -7.07
CA THR A 145 -21.15 -8.03 -5.85
C THR A 145 -19.73 -7.49 -6.02
N LEU A 146 -18.83 -8.28 -6.62
CA LEU A 146 -17.46 -7.87 -6.90
C LEU A 146 -17.40 -6.66 -7.83
N ASN A 147 -18.17 -6.69 -8.92
CA ASN A 147 -18.22 -5.61 -9.88
C ASN A 147 -18.70 -4.31 -9.23
N ASP A 148 -19.77 -4.37 -8.43
CA ASP A 148 -20.23 -3.21 -7.67
C ASP A 148 -19.16 -2.71 -6.68
N THR A 149 -18.54 -3.64 -5.92
CA THR A 149 -17.47 -3.29 -4.98
C THR A 149 -16.33 -2.55 -5.67
N TYR A 150 -15.86 -3.04 -6.83
CA TYR A 150 -14.78 -2.41 -7.59
C TYR A 150 -15.09 -0.97 -8.02
N THR A 151 -16.36 -0.62 -8.24
CA THR A 151 -16.75 0.76 -8.55
C THR A 151 -16.72 1.69 -7.33
N LYS A 152 -16.80 1.12 -6.12
CA LYS A 152 -16.84 1.86 -4.85
C LYS A 152 -15.51 1.88 -4.10
N GLN A 153 -14.50 1.14 -4.59
CA GLN A 153 -13.21 1.02 -3.91
C GLN A 153 -12.52 2.36 -3.67
N GLY A 154 -12.25 2.62 -2.40
CA GLY A 154 -11.61 3.84 -1.93
C GLY A 154 -10.12 3.70 -1.66
N ARG A 155 -9.61 4.76 -1.02
CA ARG A 155 -8.25 4.83 -0.49
C ARG A 155 -8.11 4.07 0.82
N MET A 156 -9.14 4.11 1.66
CA MET A 156 -9.19 3.37 2.92
C MET A 156 -9.66 1.94 2.66
N ALA A 157 -9.25 1.02 3.53
CA ALA A 157 -9.80 -0.32 3.52
C ALA A 157 -11.22 -0.27 4.07
N ALA A 158 -12.15 -0.99 3.44
CA ALA A 158 -13.53 -1.00 3.86
C ALA A 158 -14.12 -2.42 3.83
N THR A 159 -15.14 -2.62 4.66
CA THR A 159 -16.01 -3.78 4.59
C THR A 159 -17.27 -3.41 3.82
N TYR A 160 -17.52 -4.07 2.70
CA TYR A 160 -18.70 -3.86 1.87
C TYR A 160 -19.74 -4.94 2.19
N ASN A 161 -20.88 -4.53 2.73
CA ASN A 161 -21.94 -5.43 3.16
C ASN A 161 -23.08 -5.47 2.12
N TYR A 162 -23.40 -6.68 1.68
CA TYR A 162 -24.43 -6.96 0.68
C TYR A 162 -25.40 -8.02 1.19
N ALA A 163 -26.65 -7.93 0.76
CA ALA A 163 -27.64 -8.97 0.94
C ALA A 163 -28.31 -9.28 -0.40
N TYR A 164 -28.66 -10.54 -0.64
CA TYR A 164 -29.51 -10.94 -1.74
C TYR A 164 -30.87 -11.39 -1.19
N GLU A 165 -31.93 -10.76 -1.70
CA GLU A 165 -33.32 -11.17 -1.52
C GLU A 165 -33.81 -11.77 -2.84
N GLY A 166 -33.74 -13.10 -2.96
CA GLY A 166 -33.93 -13.76 -4.25
C GLY A 166 -32.83 -13.41 -5.25
N THR A 167 -33.17 -12.67 -6.32
CA THR A 167 -32.22 -12.23 -7.36
C THR A 167 -31.72 -10.81 -7.18
N ASN A 168 -32.30 -10.04 -6.26
CA ASN A 168 -32.00 -8.62 -6.12
C ASN A 168 -30.90 -8.42 -5.08
N MET A 169 -29.83 -7.72 -5.46
CA MET A 169 -28.79 -7.28 -4.56
C MET A 169 -29.25 -6.02 -3.81
N VAL A 170 -29.15 -6.04 -2.48
CA VAL A 170 -29.44 -4.94 -1.57
C VAL A 170 -28.15 -4.54 -0.86
N HIS A 171 -27.86 -3.24 -0.79
CA HIS A 171 -26.75 -2.73 0.00
C HIS A 171 -27.16 -2.62 1.46
N LEU A 172 -26.36 -3.19 2.36
CA LEU A 172 -26.52 -2.95 3.78
C LEU A 172 -25.68 -1.71 4.10
N ASP A 173 -26.32 -0.62 4.53
CA ASP A 173 -25.81 0.77 4.61
C ASP A 173 -24.57 1.00 5.52
N HIS A 174 -23.83 -0.03 5.90
CA HIS A 174 -22.66 0.08 6.77
C HIS A 174 -21.40 -0.30 5.99
N LEU A 175 -20.70 0.73 5.51
CA LEU A 175 -19.27 0.63 5.18
C LEU A 175 -18.52 0.81 6.49
N ASP A 176 -18.01 -0.30 7.05
CA ASP A 176 -17.06 -0.20 8.16
C ASP A 176 -15.70 0.15 7.56
N GLU A 177 -15.39 1.45 7.52
CA GLU A 177 -14.07 1.92 7.14
C GLU A 177 -13.06 1.52 8.22
N ILE A 178 -12.06 0.75 7.83
CA ILE A 178 -10.96 0.38 8.71
C ILE A 178 -9.94 1.52 8.66
N HIS A 179 -9.98 2.38 9.68
CA HIS A 179 -9.00 3.44 9.87
C HIS A 179 -7.68 2.85 10.38
N GLY A 180 -6.83 2.37 9.47
CA GLY A 180 -5.40 2.15 9.74
C GLY A 180 -4.67 3.49 9.94
N GLN A 181 -3.41 3.47 10.40
CA GLN A 181 -2.61 4.69 10.43
C GLN A 181 -2.59 5.32 9.02
N THR A 182 -3.15 6.53 8.96
CA THR A 182 -3.64 7.18 7.75
C THR A 182 -2.99 8.53 7.70
N ASP A 183 -2.10 8.69 6.72
CA ASP A 183 -1.40 9.92 6.39
C ASP A 183 -0.46 10.43 7.49
N MET A 184 0.66 11.02 7.07
CA MET A 184 1.65 11.49 8.02
C MET A 184 2.38 12.72 7.51
N LEU A 185 2.76 13.57 8.47
CA LEU A 185 3.79 14.57 8.28
C LEU A 185 5.13 13.97 8.73
N SER A 186 6.14 14.01 7.88
CA SER A 186 7.47 13.47 8.17
C SER A 186 8.53 14.55 8.06
N LEU A 187 9.50 14.48 8.97
CA LEU A 187 10.70 15.31 8.97
C LEU A 187 11.90 14.39 8.75
N ASN A 188 12.66 14.64 7.69
CA ASN A 188 13.81 13.81 7.32
C ASN A 188 15.05 14.69 7.19
N GLY A 189 16.20 14.12 7.53
CA GLY A 189 17.49 14.77 7.38
C GLY A 189 18.55 13.75 7.03
N GLY A 190 19.50 14.14 6.20
CA GLY A 190 20.54 13.22 5.75
C GLY A 190 21.68 13.90 5.02
N VAL A 191 22.59 13.09 4.53
CA VAL A 191 23.83 13.54 3.88
C VAL A 191 23.99 12.86 2.53
N GLY A 192 24.75 13.47 1.63
CA GLY A 192 25.02 12.88 0.33
C GLY A 192 26.36 13.28 -0.26
N ALA A 193 26.73 12.58 -1.31
CA ALA A 193 27.82 12.93 -2.21
C ALA A 193 27.25 13.17 -3.60
N ASN A 194 27.69 14.25 -4.23
CA ASN A 194 27.29 14.62 -5.59
C ASN A 194 28.52 14.70 -6.48
N LEU A 195 28.37 14.35 -7.75
CA LEU A 195 29.32 14.67 -8.80
C LEU A 195 28.66 15.69 -9.73
N ILE A 196 29.20 16.91 -9.77
CA ILE A 196 28.62 18.03 -10.54
C ILE A 196 29.75 18.69 -11.32
N LYS A 197 29.64 18.81 -12.65
CA LYS A 197 30.73 19.29 -13.53
C LYS A 197 32.07 18.57 -13.25
N ASN A 198 32.03 17.25 -13.03
CA ASN A 198 33.18 16.42 -12.63
C ASN A 198 33.85 16.80 -11.30
N GLN A 199 33.18 17.61 -10.46
CA GLN A 199 33.65 17.99 -9.14
C GLN A 199 32.85 17.26 -8.05
N PRO A 200 33.50 16.62 -7.07
CA PRO A 200 32.82 16.04 -5.93
C PRO A 200 32.31 17.14 -4.98
N VAL A 201 31.07 17.01 -4.54
CA VAL A 201 30.36 17.99 -3.71
C VAL A 201 29.63 17.24 -2.59
N LEU A 202 29.83 17.65 -1.35
CA LEU A 202 29.12 17.11 -0.20
C LEU A 202 27.74 17.77 -0.07
N ASP A 203 26.75 17.02 0.37
CA ASP A 203 25.37 17.46 0.52
C ASP A 203 24.90 17.20 1.95
N ILE A 204 24.26 18.22 2.54
CA ILE A 204 23.47 18.07 3.76
C ILE A 204 22.06 18.50 3.42
N SER A 205 21.09 17.71 3.82
CA SER A 205 19.71 17.86 3.39
C SER A 205 18.73 17.77 4.54
N ALA A 206 17.71 18.62 4.48
CA ALA A 206 16.56 18.60 5.37
C ALA A 206 15.29 18.62 4.54
N MET A 207 14.28 17.83 4.92
CA MET A 207 13.06 17.64 4.15
C MET A 207 11.85 17.55 5.07
N VAL A 208 10.76 18.18 4.64
CA VAL A 208 9.42 18.03 5.22
C VAL A 208 8.54 17.38 4.17
N SER A 209 7.82 16.34 4.55
CA SER A 209 7.01 15.50 3.67
C SER A 209 5.59 15.36 4.20
N VAL A 210 4.60 15.47 3.32
CA VAL A 210 3.22 15.04 3.58
C VAL A 210 3.01 13.73 2.81
N LEU A 211 2.87 12.63 3.53
CA LEU A 211 2.71 11.32 2.95
C LEU A 211 1.26 10.85 3.08
N PHE A 212 0.72 10.31 1.99
CA PHE A 212 -0.62 9.76 1.95
C PHE A 212 -0.59 8.24 1.80
N SER A 213 -1.35 7.54 2.65
CA SER A 213 -1.51 6.09 2.57
C SER A 213 -2.69 5.69 1.67
N LYS A 214 -2.59 4.47 1.12
CA LYS A 214 -3.69 3.73 0.52
C LYS A 214 -3.70 2.35 1.18
N LYS A 215 -4.80 2.01 1.85
CA LYS A 215 -5.01 0.70 2.48
C LYS A 215 -3.86 0.29 3.42
N GLY A 216 -3.43 1.22 4.26
CA GLY A 216 -2.38 1.00 5.26
C GLY A 216 -0.94 1.15 4.77
N VAL A 217 -0.71 1.36 3.47
CA VAL A 217 0.63 1.51 2.88
C VAL A 217 0.82 2.92 2.35
N LEU A 218 1.94 3.59 2.69
CA LEU A 218 2.27 4.91 2.15
C LEU A 218 2.51 4.83 0.64
N LYS A 219 1.77 5.64 -0.12
CA LYS A 219 1.80 5.64 -1.58
C LYS A 219 2.30 6.93 -2.19
N ASN A 220 1.90 8.07 -1.64
CA ASN A 220 2.24 9.37 -2.20
C ASN A 220 3.04 10.14 -1.17
N ASP A 221 4.05 10.87 -1.62
CA ASP A 221 4.84 11.76 -0.77
C ASP A 221 5.09 13.07 -1.50
N PHE A 222 4.50 14.15 -0.99
CA PHE A 222 4.75 15.51 -1.43
C PHE A 222 5.72 16.16 -0.45
N ASN A 223 6.86 16.61 -0.96
CA ASN A 223 7.93 17.10 -0.10
C ASN A 223 8.47 18.46 -0.51
N ILE A 224 8.96 19.18 0.51
CA ILE A 224 9.77 20.38 0.37
C ILE A 224 11.09 20.08 1.04
N SER A 225 12.19 20.33 0.35
CA SER A 225 13.52 20.05 0.90
C SER A 225 14.50 21.20 0.66
N TYR A 226 15.50 21.31 1.53
CA TYR A 226 16.64 22.18 1.35
C TYR A 226 17.91 21.34 1.27
N ASN A 227 18.72 21.53 0.24
CA ASN A 227 20.02 20.88 0.11
C ASN A 227 21.15 21.92 0.14
N SER A 228 22.06 21.75 1.10
CA SER A 228 23.30 22.51 1.23
C SER A 228 24.44 21.74 0.58
N LEU A 229 24.82 22.16 -0.62
CA LEU A 229 25.90 21.61 -1.44
C LEU A 229 27.22 22.31 -1.15
N SER A 230 28.22 21.58 -0.68
CA SER A 230 29.49 22.16 -0.24
C SER A 230 30.69 21.53 -0.92
N TYR A 231 31.64 22.36 -1.32
CA TYR A 231 32.85 21.95 -2.03
C TYR A 231 34.04 22.82 -1.67
N TYR A 232 35.25 22.30 -1.89
CA TYR A 232 36.49 23.03 -1.63
C TYR A 232 37.10 23.55 -2.93
N THR A 233 37.69 24.73 -2.87
CA THR A 233 38.55 25.30 -3.94
C THR A 233 39.84 25.80 -3.33
N GLU A 234 40.98 25.54 -3.98
CA GLU A 234 42.29 25.95 -3.48
C GLU A 234 42.41 27.47 -3.29
N SER A 235 41.81 28.25 -4.18
CA SER A 235 41.92 29.70 -4.20
C SER A 235 41.04 30.42 -3.18
N SER A 236 39.94 29.81 -2.75
CA SER A 236 38.90 30.54 -2.01
C SER A 236 38.24 29.74 -0.89
N GLY A 237 38.82 28.59 -0.56
CA GLY A 237 38.44 27.73 0.55
C GLY A 237 37.11 27.00 0.31
N PHE A 238 36.42 26.72 1.41
CA PHE A 238 35.13 26.02 1.40
C PHE A 238 34.01 26.92 0.91
N LYS A 239 33.22 26.42 -0.05
CA LYS A 239 32.05 27.07 -0.63
C LYS A 239 30.81 26.24 -0.35
N SER A 240 29.67 26.91 -0.25
CA SER A 240 28.37 26.28 0.01
C SER A 240 27.28 26.95 -0.83
N ASN A 241 26.45 26.13 -1.46
CA ASN A 241 25.30 26.54 -2.26
C ASN A 241 24.05 25.86 -1.70
N GLY A 242 22.93 26.57 -1.70
CA GLY A 242 21.66 26.10 -1.15
C GLY A 242 20.61 26.01 -2.23
N PHE A 243 20.00 24.84 -2.38
CA PHE A 243 18.81 24.64 -3.22
C PHE A 243 17.59 24.43 -2.34
N LEU A 244 16.50 25.13 -2.65
CA LEU A 244 15.17 24.82 -2.15
C LEU A 244 14.45 24.00 -3.22
N ASN A 245 13.85 22.88 -2.84
CA ASN A 245 13.23 21.95 -3.77
C ASN A 245 11.79 21.63 -3.38
N PHE A 246 11.01 21.32 -4.40
CA PHE A 246 9.69 20.72 -4.33
C PHE A 246 9.77 19.36 -5.02
N GLY A 247 9.29 18.32 -4.35
CA GLY A 247 9.36 16.95 -4.84
C GLY A 247 8.06 16.20 -4.69
N TYR A 248 7.89 15.20 -5.55
CA TYR A 248 6.85 14.20 -5.46
C TYR A 248 7.46 12.81 -5.64
N ARG A 249 7.13 11.88 -4.74
CA ARG A 249 7.53 10.48 -4.83
C ARG A 249 6.29 9.58 -4.77
N TYR A 250 6.33 8.49 -5.53
CA TYR A 250 5.31 7.44 -5.51
C TYR A 250 5.93 6.11 -5.12
N ASN A 251 5.25 5.37 -4.23
CA ASN A 251 5.66 4.04 -3.81
C ASN A 251 4.96 2.97 -4.67
N PHE A 252 5.74 2.29 -5.51
CA PHE A 252 5.24 1.21 -6.35
C PHE A 252 5.02 -0.10 -5.58
N SER A 253 5.62 -0.25 -4.39
CA SER A 253 5.50 -1.45 -3.57
C SER A 253 4.19 -1.50 -2.79
N ARG A 254 3.64 -2.70 -2.59
CA ARG A 254 2.53 -2.98 -1.67
C ARG A 254 3.02 -3.47 -0.31
N ASP A 255 4.29 -3.82 -0.26
CA ASP A 255 4.94 -4.24 0.96
C ASP A 255 5.38 -2.98 1.72
N ALA A 256 4.80 -2.83 2.91
CA ALA A 256 5.14 -1.81 3.87
C ALA A 256 6.62 -1.87 4.29
N GLU A 257 7.20 -3.06 4.35
CA GLU A 257 8.57 -3.29 4.82
C GLU A 257 9.59 -3.08 3.70
N ASN A 258 9.18 -3.27 2.45
CA ASN A 258 10.02 -3.14 1.26
C ASN A 258 9.47 -2.07 0.30
N PRO A 259 9.52 -0.78 0.67
CA PRO A 259 9.00 0.29 -0.17
C PRO A 259 9.86 0.51 -1.42
N ALA A 260 9.21 0.78 -2.55
CA ALA A 260 9.83 1.05 -3.84
C ALA A 260 9.50 2.48 -4.30
N TRP A 261 10.16 3.46 -3.67
CA TRP A 261 9.95 4.88 -3.95
C TRP A 261 10.71 5.35 -5.18
N LEU A 262 9.99 5.96 -6.11
CA LEU A 262 10.52 6.70 -7.24
C LEU A 262 9.82 8.05 -7.33
N GLY A 263 10.58 9.11 -7.61
CA GLY A 263 10.01 10.44 -7.70
C GLY A 263 10.82 11.41 -8.51
N VAL A 264 10.31 12.63 -8.58
CA VAL A 264 10.94 13.77 -9.24
C VAL A 264 11.06 14.92 -8.27
N GLU A 265 12.12 15.71 -8.40
CA GLU A 265 12.33 16.94 -7.65
C GLU A 265 12.66 18.09 -8.58
N PHE A 266 12.15 19.27 -8.24
CA PHE A 266 12.49 20.52 -8.89
C PHE A 266 13.08 21.49 -7.87
N GLY A 267 14.26 22.01 -8.15
CA GLY A 267 15.04 22.84 -7.24
C GLY A 267 15.37 24.20 -7.81
N TYR A 268 15.45 25.21 -6.94
CA TYR A 268 15.94 26.54 -7.28
C TYR A 268 17.08 26.95 -6.34
N LEU A 269 18.12 27.55 -6.91
CA LEU A 269 19.28 28.04 -6.17
C LEU A 269 18.89 29.28 -5.35
N VAL A 270 18.82 29.13 -4.03
CA VAL A 270 18.45 30.21 -3.09
C VAL A 270 19.65 30.80 -2.36
N ASN A 271 20.74 30.05 -2.25
CA ASN A 271 22.00 30.54 -1.69
C ASN A 271 23.16 30.17 -2.61
N ARG A 272 24.05 31.11 -2.90
CA ARG A 272 25.14 30.92 -3.85
C ARG A 272 26.47 31.38 -3.27
N SER A 273 27.46 30.50 -3.31
CA SER A 273 28.85 30.81 -2.98
C SER A 273 29.79 30.14 -3.98
N GLY A 274 30.69 30.94 -4.55
CA GLY A 274 31.59 30.50 -5.62
C GLY A 274 30.95 30.57 -7.01
N ASP A 275 31.50 29.77 -7.92
CA ASP A 275 31.28 29.75 -9.37
C ASP A 275 30.75 28.42 -9.89
N LEU A 276 30.47 27.45 -9.01
CA LEU A 276 29.90 26.16 -9.41
C LEU A 276 28.54 26.34 -10.11
N PHE A 277 27.77 27.35 -9.68
CA PHE A 277 26.45 27.69 -10.24
C PHE A 277 26.37 29.18 -10.61
N ASP A 278 25.60 29.49 -11.65
CA ASP A 278 25.20 30.86 -11.98
C ASP A 278 24.01 31.30 -11.11
N LYS A 279 23.73 32.60 -11.11
CA LYS A 279 22.47 33.10 -10.56
C LYS A 279 21.29 32.50 -11.33
N ASN A 280 20.15 32.32 -10.66
CA ASN A 280 18.94 31.73 -11.23
C ASN A 280 19.12 30.31 -11.76
N THR A 281 19.98 29.51 -11.11
CA THR A 281 20.11 28.10 -11.46
C THR A 281 18.90 27.32 -10.98
N TRP A 282 18.33 26.53 -11.89
CA TRP A 282 17.30 25.55 -11.58
C TRP A 282 17.88 24.13 -11.64
N ARG A 283 17.25 23.20 -10.96
CA ARG A 283 17.61 21.79 -10.99
C ARG A 283 16.36 20.93 -11.18
N LEU A 284 16.50 19.88 -11.97
CA LEU A 284 15.53 18.79 -12.05
C LEU A 284 16.24 17.50 -11.64
N GLY A 285 15.66 16.73 -10.72
CA GLY A 285 16.21 15.45 -10.27
C GLY A 285 15.18 14.34 -10.35
N VAL A 286 15.63 13.11 -10.60
CA VAL A 286 14.84 11.90 -10.37
C VAL A 286 15.35 11.26 -9.10
N ASN A 287 14.50 10.92 -8.14
CA ASN A 287 14.91 10.31 -6.87
C ASN A 287 14.49 8.85 -6.85
N TRP A 288 15.45 7.94 -6.74
CA TRP A 288 15.19 6.52 -6.58
C TRP A 288 15.80 6.01 -5.28
N LYS A 289 14.98 5.36 -4.45
CA LYS A 289 15.41 4.78 -3.19
C LYS A 289 15.88 3.32 -3.39
N LEU A 290 17.13 3.03 -3.07
CA LEU A 290 17.76 1.71 -3.11
C LEU A 290 17.82 1.15 -1.68
N GLY A 291 16.79 0.38 -1.30
CA GLY A 291 16.65 -0.12 0.07
C GLY A 291 16.30 0.98 1.08
N ASN A 292 16.56 0.76 2.36
CA ASN A 292 15.98 1.62 3.40
C ASN A 292 16.71 2.95 3.61
N ASN A 293 18.01 3.01 3.30
CA ASN A 293 18.86 4.13 3.72
C ASN A 293 19.68 4.76 2.60
N VAL A 294 19.59 4.26 1.36
CA VAL A 294 20.38 4.75 0.22
C VAL A 294 19.45 5.25 -0.86
N SER A 295 19.78 6.39 -1.44
CA SER A 295 19.07 6.92 -2.62
C SER A 295 20.05 7.31 -3.69
N VAL A 296 19.66 7.12 -4.95
CA VAL A 296 20.40 7.61 -6.12
C VAL A 296 19.51 8.61 -6.84
N SER A 297 20.10 9.75 -7.20
CA SER A 297 19.40 10.77 -7.95
C SER A 297 20.25 11.34 -9.09
N PRO A 298 19.97 10.96 -10.35
CA PRO A 298 20.46 11.72 -11.49
C PRO A 298 19.77 13.08 -11.54
N GLN A 299 20.54 14.12 -11.80
CA GLN A 299 20.11 15.51 -11.75
C GLN A 299 20.57 16.27 -12.99
N PHE A 300 19.78 17.24 -13.42
CA PHE A 300 20.12 18.22 -14.45
C PHE A 300 20.07 19.61 -13.86
N TYR A 301 21.14 20.37 -14.06
CA TYR A 301 21.26 21.74 -13.60
C TYR A 301 21.19 22.68 -14.80
N PHE A 302 20.28 23.66 -14.74
CA PHE A 302 20.08 24.69 -15.74
C PHE A 302 20.60 26.01 -15.18
N SER A 303 21.85 26.34 -15.52
CA SER A 303 22.61 27.45 -14.95
C SER A 303 22.92 28.47 -16.06
N GLY A 304 22.17 29.58 -16.08
CA GLY A 304 22.30 30.59 -17.13
C GLY A 304 21.98 30.00 -18.51
N LYS A 305 22.99 29.94 -19.39
CA LYS A 305 22.87 29.37 -20.76
C LYS A 305 23.35 27.91 -20.86
N SER A 306 23.82 27.34 -19.75
CA SER A 306 24.45 26.03 -19.71
C SER A 306 23.56 25.03 -18.99
N THR A 307 23.50 23.82 -19.53
CA THR A 307 22.87 22.67 -18.87
C THR A 307 23.92 21.60 -18.66
N TYR A 308 23.97 21.01 -17.47
CA TYR A 308 24.90 19.92 -17.19
C TYR A 308 24.29 18.88 -16.26
N PRO A 309 24.69 17.61 -16.40
CA PRO A 309 24.26 16.56 -15.51
C PRO A 309 24.99 16.64 -14.18
N GLY A 310 24.36 16.06 -13.17
CA GLY A 310 24.97 15.66 -11.93
C GLY A 310 24.40 14.33 -11.47
N LEU A 311 25.11 13.69 -10.54
CA LEU A 311 24.66 12.47 -9.91
C LEU A 311 24.79 12.62 -8.40
N ARG A 312 23.72 12.36 -7.67
CA ARG A 312 23.66 12.39 -6.21
C ARG A 312 23.50 10.97 -5.68
N ILE A 313 24.28 10.64 -4.66
CA ILE A 313 24.07 9.47 -3.81
C ILE A 313 23.81 9.99 -2.41
N GLY A 314 22.65 9.63 -1.86
CA GLY A 314 22.16 10.11 -0.58
C GLY A 314 22.05 8.99 0.45
N PHE A 315 22.23 9.36 1.73
CA PHE A 315 22.12 8.50 2.90
C PHE A 315 21.22 9.15 3.96
N GLY A 316 20.25 8.40 4.48
CA GLY A 316 19.34 8.84 5.56
C GLY A 316 18.07 9.55 5.11
N PHE A 317 17.49 9.19 3.97
CA PHE A 317 16.29 9.79 3.37
C PHE A 317 15.21 8.77 2.98
#